data_AF-A0A318I444-F1
#
_entry.id   AF-A0A318I444-F1
#
_cell.length_a   1.000
_cell.length_b   1.000
_cell.length_c   1.000
_cell.angle_alpha   90.00
_cell.angle_beta   90.00
_cell.angle_gamma   90.00
#
_symmetry.space_group_name_H-M   'P 1'
#
loop_
_entity.id
_entity.type
_entity.pdbx_description
1 polymer ?
#
loop_
_entity_poly.entity_id
_entity_poly.type
_entity_poly.pdbx_seq_one_letter_code
_entity_poly.pdbx_strand_id
1 'polypeptide(L)'
;MLSYLSTPLHLTIGFFLLSVLSLFIFGKDQAESLWNIGGLVFACYLIFSSILILFDDTGWGYFLSILGYSLLYLVFTGILIQIIIQVKQLPGSNESAMIFLIIILHPLLLLFFKLIKWLFSTFAQK
;
A
#
# COMPACT_ATOMS: atom_id res chain seq x y z
N MET A 1 -6.47 9.38 19.36
CA MET A 1 -5.18 8.84 18.88
C MET A 1 -5.33 8.00 17.60
N LEU A 2 -6.31 7.08 17.53
CA LEU A 2 -6.68 6.35 16.29
C LEU A 2 -7.12 7.25 15.10
N SER A 3 -7.64 8.45 15.38
CA SER A 3 -8.09 9.42 14.36
C SER A 3 -6.98 9.90 13.40
N TYR A 4 -5.71 9.93 13.83
CA TYR A 4 -4.60 10.30 12.94
C TYR A 4 -4.15 9.12 12.07
N LEU A 5 -4.27 7.89 12.56
CA LEU A 5 -3.98 6.67 11.79
C LEU A 5 -5.08 6.35 10.77
N SER A 6 -6.31 6.81 11.01
CA SER A 6 -7.44 6.62 10.09
C SER A 6 -7.46 7.64 8.95
N THR A 7 -6.57 8.64 8.92
CA THR A 7 -6.51 9.55 7.77
C THR A 7 -5.69 8.90 6.65
N PRO A 8 -6.25 8.75 5.43
CA PRO A 8 -5.56 8.11 4.31
C PRO A 8 -4.15 8.66 4.05
N LEU A 9 -3.98 9.98 4.20
CA LEU A 9 -2.68 10.65 4.03
C LEU A 9 -1.64 10.19 5.05
N HIS A 10 -1.95 10.26 6.34
CA HIS A 10 -1.02 9.88 7.41
C HIS A 10 -0.63 8.40 7.34
N LEU A 11 -1.60 7.54 7.02
CA LEU A 11 -1.34 6.12 6.82
C LEU A 11 -0.34 5.90 5.68
N THR A 12 -0.55 6.59 4.56
CA THR A 12 0.31 6.51 3.36
C THR A 12 1.72 7.01 3.67
N ILE A 13 1.85 8.15 4.36
CA ILE A 13 3.15 8.69 4.78
C ILE A 13 3.87 7.72 5.72
N GLY A 14 3.17 7.16 6.71
CA GLY A 14 3.75 6.23 7.67
C GLY A 14 4.31 4.97 7.00
N PHE A 15 3.53 4.34 6.12
CA PHE A 15 4.00 3.17 5.37
C PHE A 15 5.06 3.51 4.32
N PHE A 16 5.03 4.70 3.73
CA PHE A 16 6.08 5.14 2.83
C PHE A 16 7.41 5.30 3.57
N LEU A 17 7.41 5.95 4.73
CA LEU A 17 8.59 6.04 5.60
C LEU A 17 9.09 4.65 6.03
N LEU A 18 8.17 3.74 6.36
CA LEU A 18 8.50 2.35 6.65
C LEU A 18 9.17 1.68 5.44
N SER A 19 8.66 1.88 4.23
CA SER A 19 9.29 1.34 3.01
C SER A 19 10.68 1.89 2.79
N VAL A 20 10.87 3.19 2.98
CA VAL A 20 12.19 3.83 2.88
C VAL A 20 13.15 3.14 3.86
N LEU A 21 12.77 3.02 5.13
CA LEU A 21 13.59 2.35 6.15
C LEU A 21 13.86 0.89 5.80
N SER A 22 12.84 0.14 5.36
CA SER A 22 12.99 -1.27 4.98
C SER A 22 13.93 -1.46 3.80
N LEU A 23 13.87 -0.58 2.79
CA LEU A 23 14.77 -0.60 1.64
C LEU A 23 16.21 -0.30 2.04
N PHE A 24 16.45 0.61 2.98
CA PHE A 24 17.80 0.92 3.46
C PHE A 24 18.39 -0.18 4.36
N ILE A 25 17.58 -0.80 5.22
CA ILE A 25 18.05 -1.80 6.19
C ILE A 25 18.16 -3.20 5.57
N PHE A 26 17.15 -3.59 4.79
CA PHE A 26 17.03 -4.96 4.26
C PHE A 26 17.32 -5.06 2.76
N GLY A 27 17.49 -3.93 2.06
CA GLY A 27 17.82 -3.90 0.64
C GLY A 27 19.19 -4.49 0.36
N LYS A 28 19.20 -5.76 -0.03
CA LYS A 28 20.40 -6.51 -0.42
C LYS A 28 20.93 -6.05 -1.77
N ASP A 29 22.08 -6.61 -2.15
CA ASP A 29 22.86 -6.26 -3.35
C ASP A 29 22.21 -6.66 -4.70
N GLN A 30 20.88 -6.82 -4.76
CA GLN A 30 20.14 -7.19 -5.95
C GLN A 30 18.89 -6.33 -6.11
N ALA A 31 18.62 -5.89 -7.34
CA ALA A 31 17.45 -5.06 -7.68
C ALA A 31 16.11 -5.74 -7.32
N GLU A 32 16.01 -7.05 -7.54
CA GLU A 32 14.81 -7.85 -7.23
C GLU A 32 14.49 -7.85 -5.74
N SER A 33 15.51 -7.85 -4.87
CA SER A 33 15.33 -7.79 -3.43
C SER A 33 14.67 -6.47 -3.00
N LEU A 34 15.05 -5.34 -3.61
CA LEU A 34 14.46 -4.04 -3.32
C LEU A 34 12.99 -4.01 -3.72
N TRP A 35 12.67 -4.49 -4.92
CA TRP A 35 11.30 -4.58 -5.40
C TRP A 35 10.43 -5.50 -4.55
N ASN A 36 10.98 -6.63 -4.08
CA ASN A 36 10.26 -7.53 -3.19
C ASN A 36 9.98 -6.89 -1.83
N ILE A 37 10.95 -6.17 -1.25
CA ILE A 37 10.75 -5.45 0.01
C ILE A 37 9.70 -4.35 -0.16
N GLY A 38 9.85 -3.51 -1.18
CA GLY A 38 8.91 -2.42 -1.46
C GLY A 38 7.49 -2.94 -1.70
N GLY A 39 7.36 -4.01 -2.48
CA GLY A 39 6.08 -4.65 -2.74
C GLY A 39 5.47 -5.29 -1.49
N LEU A 40 6.27 -5.90 -0.60
CA LEU A 40 5.78 -6.47 0.65
C LEU A 40 5.23 -5.40 1.59
N VAL A 41 5.97 -4.29 1.78
CA VAL A 41 5.49 -3.18 2.62
C VAL A 41 4.24 -2.54 2.01
N PHE A 42 4.20 -2.40 0.68
CA PHE A 42 3.01 -1.92 -0.02
C PHE A 42 1.81 -2.86 0.16
N ALA A 43 2.00 -4.18 0.09
CA ALA A 43 0.94 -5.16 0.35
C ALA A 43 0.40 -5.04 1.78
N CYS A 44 1.28 -4.85 2.78
CA CYS A 44 0.86 -4.58 4.17
C CYS A 44 0.03 -3.30 4.27
N TYR A 45 0.44 -2.23 3.58
CA TYR A 45 -0.32 -0.98 3.49
C TYR A 45 -1.73 -1.21 2.91
N LEU A 46 -1.86 -2.00 1.84
CA LEU A 46 -3.15 -2.30 1.24
C LEU A 46 -4.08 -3.07 2.19
N ILE A 47 -3.56 -4.10 2.85
CA ILE A 47 -4.34 -4.89 3.80
C ILE A 47 -4.81 -4.01 4.95
N PHE A 48 -3.91 -3.23 5.53
CA PHE A 48 -4.22 -2.38 6.67
C PHE A 48 -5.22 -1.27 6.31
N SER A 49 -5.00 -0.58 5.19
CA SER A 49 -5.91 0.46 4.70
C SER A 49 -7.30 -0.09 4.36
N SER A 50 -7.39 -1.32 3.85
CA SER A 50 -8.66 -1.96 3.52
C SER A 50 -9.44 -2.42 4.75
N ILE A 51 -8.75 -2.94 5.78
CA ILE A 51 -9.40 -3.26 7.07
C ILE A 51 -10.01 -2.00 7.69
N LEU A 52 -9.32 -0.86 7.58
CA LEU A 52 -9.81 0.42 8.10
C LEU A 52 -11.12 0.90 7.45
N ILE A 53 -11.46 0.46 6.23
CA ILE A 53 -12.78 0.73 5.62
C ILE A 53 -13.93 0.26 6.52
N LEU A 54 -13.74 -0.84 7.25
CA LEU A 54 -14.78 -1.37 8.15
C LEU A 54 -15.17 -0.37 9.24
N PHE A 55 -14.22 0.47 9.65
CA PHE A 55 -14.37 1.42 10.75
C PHE A 55 -14.64 2.86 10.27
N ASP A 56 -14.60 3.11 8.97
CA ASP A 56 -14.76 4.47 8.42
C ASP A 56 -16.22 4.78 8.01
N ASP A 57 -16.77 5.85 8.55
CA ASP A 57 -18.16 6.25 8.30
C ASP A 57 -18.31 7.25 7.15
N THR A 58 -17.21 7.66 6.50
CA THR A 58 -17.21 8.70 5.44
C THR A 58 -17.67 8.20 4.07
N GLY A 59 -18.31 7.03 4.00
CA GLY A 59 -18.87 6.47 2.77
C GLY A 59 -17.78 6.14 1.75
N TRP A 60 -17.87 6.72 0.54
CA TRP A 60 -16.90 6.49 -0.56
C TRP A 60 -15.65 7.38 -0.51
N GLY A 61 -15.62 8.40 0.34
CA GLY A 61 -14.50 9.33 0.44
C GLY A 61 -13.19 8.63 0.81
N TYR A 62 -13.22 7.78 1.84
CA TYR A 62 -12.06 7.01 2.27
C TYR A 62 -11.56 6.04 1.18
N PHE A 63 -12.47 5.33 0.51
CA PHE A 63 -12.14 4.41 -0.59
C PHE A 63 -11.37 5.12 -1.72
N LEU A 64 -11.92 6.23 -2.24
CA LEU A 64 -11.29 6.97 -3.34
C LEU A 64 -9.97 7.60 -2.92
N SER A 65 -9.88 8.08 -1.68
CA SER A 65 -8.66 8.67 -1.13
C SER A 65 -7.55 7.62 -1.04
N ILE A 66 -7.80 6.45 -0.43
CA ILE A 66 -6.80 5.37 -0.34
C ILE A 66 -6.39 4.88 -1.72
N LEU A 67 -7.33 4.75 -2.65
CA LEU A 67 -7.00 4.37 -4.03
C LEU A 67 -6.02 5.38 -4.65
N GLY A 68 -6.32 6.67 -4.57
CA GLY A 68 -5.43 7.72 -5.08
C GLY A 68 -4.06 7.75 -4.39
N TYR A 69 -4.04 7.67 -3.06
CA TYR A 69 -2.79 7.66 -2.30
C TYR A 69 -1.94 6.40 -2.55
N SER A 70 -2.57 5.24 -2.79
CA SER A 70 -1.84 4.01 -3.13
C SER A 70 -1.11 4.11 -4.48
N LEU A 71 -1.70 4.82 -5.46
CA LEU A 71 -1.04 5.06 -6.74
C LEU A 71 0.16 5.99 -6.55
N LEU A 72 -0.01 7.09 -5.81
CA LEU A 72 1.09 8.00 -5.48
C LEU A 72 2.21 7.28 -4.73
N TYR A 73 1.86 6.47 -3.73
CA TYR A 73 2.81 5.65 -2.99
C TYR A 73 3.62 4.79 -3.95
N LEU A 74 2.95 4.03 -4.81
CA LEU A 74 3.60 3.10 -5.72
C LEU A 74 4.55 3.81 -6.68
N VAL A 75 4.14 4.96 -7.23
CA VAL A 75 4.99 5.80 -8.08
C VAL A 75 6.23 6.26 -7.32
N PHE A 76 6.08 6.79 -6.10
CA PHE A 76 7.22 7.26 -5.31
C PHE A 76 8.16 6.13 -4.90
N THR A 77 7.62 4.96 -4.51
CA THR A 77 8.43 3.78 -4.18
C THR A 77 9.17 3.28 -5.41
N GLY A 78 8.54 3.27 -6.59
CA GLY A 78 9.19 2.90 -7.84
C GLY A 78 10.35 3.83 -8.19
N ILE A 79 10.14 5.16 -8.10
CA ILE A 79 11.20 6.16 -8.30
C ILE A 79 12.35 5.93 -7.31
N LEU A 80 12.03 5.73 -6.03
CA LEU A 80 13.03 5.51 -4.98
C LEU A 80 13.88 4.26 -5.25
N ILE A 81 13.25 3.14 -5.61
CA ILE A 81 13.96 1.89 -5.91
C ILE A 81 14.88 2.08 -7.12
N GLN A 82 14.42 2.76 -8.18
CA GLN A 82 15.25 3.05 -9.35
C GLN A 82 16.46 3.93 -8.98
N ILE A 83 16.27 4.95 -8.14
CA ILE A 83 17.37 5.78 -7.63
C ILE A 83 18.38 4.90 -6.87
N ILE A 84 17.93 4.01 -5.99
CA ILE A 84 18.82 3.13 -5.22
C ILE A 84 19.61 2.20 -6.15
N ILE A 85 18.95 1.59 -7.14
CA ILE A 85 19.59 0.70 -8.13
C ILE A 85 20.67 1.46 -8.90
N GLN A 86 20.38 2.66 -9.39
CA GLN A 86 21.33 3.47 -10.15
C GLN A 86 22.53 3.93 -9.29
N VAL A 87 22.28 4.36 -8.06
CA VAL A 87 23.32 4.84 -7.14
C VAL A 87 24.24 3.70 -6.70
N LYS A 88 23.67 2.52 -6.40
CA LYS A 88 24.43 1.35 -5.92
C LYS A 88 24.91 0.41 -7.04
N GLN A 89 24.55 0.67 -8.29
CA GLN A 89 24.85 -0.17 -9.46
C GLN A 89 24.45 -1.65 -9.25
N LEU A 90 23.24 -1.87 -8.71
CA LEU A 90 22.80 -3.21 -8.34
C LEU A 90 22.49 -4.07 -9.58
N PRO A 91 23.01 -5.30 -9.66
CA PRO A 91 22.65 -6.24 -10.72
C PRO A 91 21.22 -6.79 -10.54
N GLY A 92 20.57 -7.15 -11.64
CA GLY A 92 19.28 -7.87 -11.65
C GLY A 92 18.21 -7.24 -12.53
N SER A 93 17.01 -7.83 -12.51
CA SER A 93 15.83 -7.28 -13.21
C SER A 93 15.38 -5.98 -12.55
N ASN A 94 15.10 -4.98 -13.37
CA ASN A 94 14.53 -3.70 -12.94
C ASN A 94 13.03 -3.76 -12.65
N GLU A 95 12.40 -4.93 -12.80
CA GLU A 95 10.96 -5.11 -12.63
C GLU A 95 10.63 -6.39 -11.86
N SER A 96 9.64 -6.30 -10.98
CA SER A 96 9.06 -7.46 -10.28
C SER A 96 7.58 -7.60 -10.65
N ALA A 97 7.23 -8.76 -11.22
CA ALA A 97 5.85 -9.13 -11.57
C ALA A 97 4.89 -9.10 -10.37
N MET A 98 5.43 -9.24 -9.15
CA MET A 98 4.67 -9.16 -7.90
C MET A 98 3.93 -7.82 -7.75
N ILE A 99 4.53 -6.73 -8.22
CA ILE A 99 3.98 -5.38 -8.03
C ILE A 99 2.73 -5.17 -8.90
N PHE A 100 2.74 -5.71 -10.12
CA PHE A 100 1.57 -5.68 -11.00
C PHE A 100 0.39 -6.44 -10.39
N LEU A 101 0.63 -7.61 -9.81
CA LEU A 101 -0.42 -8.38 -9.12
C LEU A 101 -1.00 -7.59 -7.93
N ILE A 102 -0.14 -6.91 -7.17
CA ILE A 102 -0.58 -6.12 -6.01
C ILE A 102 -1.44 -4.92 -6.44
N ILE A 103 -1.08 -4.24 -7.54
CA ILE A 103 -1.88 -3.12 -8.08
C ILE A 103 -3.29 -3.57 -8.45
N ILE A 104 -3.43 -4.71 -9.13
CA ILE A 104 -4.73 -5.26 -9.54
C ILE A 104 -5.54 -5.70 -8.33
N LEU A 105 -4.88 -6.30 -7.33
CA LEU A 105 -5.54 -6.81 -6.12
C LEU A 105 -6.08 -5.68 -5.24
N HIS A 106 -5.45 -4.50 -5.24
CA HIS A 106 -5.82 -3.39 -4.36
C HIS A 106 -7.30 -2.97 -4.45
N PRO A 107 -7.83 -2.54 -5.61
CA PRO A 107 -9.23 -2.10 -5.71
C PRO A 107 -10.20 -3.24 -5.39
N LEU A 108 -9.86 -4.49 -5.74
CA LEU A 108 -10.69 -5.65 -5.43
C LEU A 108 -10.81 -5.87 -3.92
N LEU A 109 -9.70 -5.73 -3.18
CA LEU A 109 -9.67 -5.92 -1.74
C LEU A 109 -10.44 -4.81 -1.01
N LEU A 110 -10.26 -3.54 -1.43
CA LEU A 110 -11.06 -2.43 -0.91
C LEU A 110 -12.56 -2.62 -1.14
N LEU A 111 -12.96 -3.06 -2.35
CA LEU A 111 -14.36 -3.33 -2.69
C LEU A 111 -14.93 -4.47 -1.86
N PHE A 112 -14.15 -5.54 -1.65
CA PHE A 112 -14.54 -6.69 -0.84
C PHE A 112 -14.84 -6.29 0.61
N PHE A 113 -13.95 -5.53 1.26
CA PHE A 113 -14.19 -5.07 2.64
C PHE A 113 -15.35 -4.08 2.74
N LYS A 114 -15.55 -3.25 1.73
CA LYS A 114 -16.71 -2.37 1.68
C LYS A 114 -18.02 -3.13 1.54
N LEU A 115 -18.05 -4.18 0.72
CA LEU A 115 -19.20 -5.09 0.61
C LEU A 115 -19.49 -5.77 1.95
N ILE A 116 -18.45 -6.24 2.65
CA ILE A 116 -18.57 -6.80 4.00
C ILE A 116 -19.22 -5.80 4.96
N LYS A 117 -18.71 -4.56 5.04
CA LYS A 117 -19.29 -3.51 5.89
C LYS A 117 -20.77 -3.29 5.58
N TRP A 118 -21.10 -3.19 4.29
CA TRP A 118 -22.47 -2.98 3.84
C TRP A 118 -23.40 -4.13 4.26
N LEU A 119 -22.98 -5.38 4.06
CA LEU A 119 -23.73 -6.56 4.49
C LEU A 119 -23.99 -6.52 6.00
N PHE A 120 -22.95 -6.37 6.82
CA PHE A 120 -23.11 -6.31 8.28
C PHE A 120 -24.02 -5.17 8.73
N SER A 121 -23.91 -3.97 8.14
CA SER A 121 -24.79 -2.85 8.48
C SER A 121 -26.26 -3.13 8.13
N THR A 122 -26.51 -3.83 7.02
CA THR A 122 -27.87 -4.17 6.56
C THR A 122 -28.49 -5.27 7.45
N PHE A 123 -27.69 -6.25 7.86
CA PHE A 123 -28.14 -7.32 8.75
C PHE A 123 -28.35 -6.86 10.19
N ALA A 124 -27.57 -5.88 10.68
CA ALA A 124 -27.72 -5.34 12.03
C ALA A 124 -28.92 -4.39 12.20
N GLN A 125 -29.51 -3.91 11.10
CA GLN A 125 -30.70 -3.07 11.09
C GLN A 125 -32.03 -3.85 11.01
N LYS A 126 -31.97 -5.19 10.89
CA LYS A 126 -33.11 -6.09 11.03
C LYS A 126 -33.15 -6.69 12.43
#